data_AF-A0A1F4MMJ8-F1
#
_entry.id   AF-A0A1F4MMJ8-F1
#
_cell.length_a   1.000
_cell.length_b   1.000
_cell.length_c   1.000
_cell.angle_alpha   90.00
_cell.angle_beta   90.00
_cell.angle_gamma   90.00
#
_symmetry.space_group_name_H-M   'P 1'
#
loop_
_entity.id
_entity.type
_entity.pdbx_description
1 polymer ?
#
loop_
_entity_poly.entity_id
_entity_poly.type
_entity_poly.pdbx_seq_one_letter_code
_entity_poly.pdbx_strand_id
1 'polypeptide(L)'
;MAGIVGYGSYIPKYRIRVEEIAKQWGADAESYRKGLMVEEKSVPALDQDTITMAVEASLRALSRAGINPLEIGAVYVGSESHPYAVKPSGTTLAEAIAATPEVHCADFEFACKAGSEAMFVALQLVQTGSMKYALAVGADTSQGAPGDALEYTASAGAAAFIMGTENLLATCEHTYSFMTDTPDFWRREHQFYPQHGGRFTGEPAYFKHITGCGEALLQKSGLKPQDFAYAVFHQPNGKFPIRVGRMLGFSKEQISQGLLCPRIGNTYSGSSPLGLTAILDAAKPGDLVFMVSYGSGAGSDGFIWKVTERIEQVRNAAPLTWDIINGEKNYLDYGLYSKYRRKIIKNN
;
A
#
# COMPACT_ATOMS: atom_id res chain seq x y z
N MET A 1 -11.63 -22.40 -0.26
CA MET A 1 -10.46 -21.49 -0.13
C MET A 1 -10.91 -20.11 -0.59
N ALA A 2 -10.37 -19.05 0.00
CA ALA A 2 -10.66 -17.68 -0.41
C ALA A 2 -9.36 -17.00 -0.86
N GLY A 3 -9.47 -15.99 -1.70
CA GLY A 3 -8.30 -15.28 -2.20
C GLY A 3 -8.63 -14.17 -3.17
N ILE A 4 -7.62 -13.74 -3.92
CA ILE A 4 -7.70 -12.63 -4.86
C ILE A 4 -8.25 -13.14 -6.19
N VAL A 5 -9.24 -12.45 -6.74
CA VAL A 5 -9.86 -12.66 -8.06
C VAL A 5 -9.36 -11.63 -9.06
N GLY A 6 -9.11 -10.40 -8.60
CA GLY A 6 -8.55 -9.32 -9.41
C GLY A 6 -7.75 -8.35 -8.55
N TYR A 7 -6.74 -7.72 -9.14
CA TYR A 7 -5.92 -6.71 -8.48
C TYR A 7 -5.64 -5.55 -9.42
N GLY A 8 -5.38 -4.37 -8.86
CA GLY A 8 -5.06 -3.18 -9.64
C GLY A 8 -4.22 -2.20 -8.84
N SER A 9 -3.43 -1.40 -9.56
CA SER A 9 -2.55 -0.40 -8.98
C SER A 9 -2.71 0.93 -9.70
N TYR A 10 -2.54 2.02 -8.96
CA TYR A 10 -2.45 3.38 -9.49
C TYR A 10 -1.33 4.13 -8.80
N ILE A 11 -0.48 4.78 -9.60
CA ILE A 11 0.54 5.72 -9.14
C ILE A 11 0.41 6.98 -10.01
N PRO A 12 0.33 8.19 -9.43
CA PRO A 12 0.30 9.44 -10.19
C PRO A 12 1.48 9.57 -11.16
N LYS A 13 1.40 10.46 -12.15
CA LYS A 13 2.51 10.74 -13.10
C LYS A 13 3.54 11.75 -12.58
N TYR A 14 3.15 12.64 -11.65
CA TYR A 14 4.05 13.66 -11.14
C TYR A 14 5.05 13.07 -10.15
N ARG A 15 6.30 13.51 -10.22
CA ARG A 15 7.40 13.08 -9.35
C ARG A 15 8.11 14.31 -8.79
N ILE A 16 8.65 14.19 -7.59
CA ILE A 16 9.68 15.11 -7.10
C ILE A 16 10.91 14.30 -6.69
N ARG A 17 12.09 14.77 -7.09
CA ARG A 17 13.36 14.14 -6.75
C ARG A 17 13.82 14.57 -5.37
N VAL A 18 14.63 13.74 -4.72
CA VAL A 18 15.22 14.05 -3.40
C VAL A 18 16.06 15.33 -3.46
N GLU A 19 16.75 15.58 -4.57
CA GLU A 19 17.58 16.77 -4.77
C GLU A 19 16.77 18.07 -4.71
N GLU A 20 15.54 18.08 -5.23
CA GLU A 20 14.68 19.26 -5.23
C GLU A 20 14.23 19.63 -3.81
N ILE A 21 13.93 18.62 -2.98
CA ILE A 21 13.56 18.82 -1.57
C ILE A 21 14.79 19.26 -0.77
N ALA A 22 15.92 18.58 -0.96
CA ALA A 22 17.15 18.89 -0.23
C ALA A 22 17.65 20.31 -0.51
N LYS A 23 17.58 20.74 -1.78
CA LYS A 23 17.93 22.09 -2.20
C LYS A 23 17.11 23.16 -1.48
N GLN A 24 15.81 22.93 -1.29
CA GLN A 24 14.94 23.90 -0.60
C GLN A 24 15.36 24.12 0.86
N TRP A 25 15.84 23.06 1.53
CA TRP A 25 16.17 23.09 2.95
C TRP A 25 17.67 23.28 3.23
N GLY A 26 18.49 23.51 2.21
CA GLY A 26 19.94 23.61 2.36
C GLY A 26 20.58 22.31 2.87
N ALA A 27 19.97 21.17 2.56
CA ALA A 27 20.40 19.85 3.02
C ALA A 27 21.26 19.11 1.97
N ASP A 28 22.08 18.15 2.41
CA ASP A 28 22.85 17.28 1.51
C ASP A 28 21.97 16.18 0.91
N ALA A 29 21.67 16.30 -0.39
CA ALA A 29 20.83 15.35 -1.11
C ALA A 29 21.39 13.92 -1.09
N GLU A 30 22.71 13.74 -1.19
CA GLU A 30 23.34 12.42 -1.19
C GLU A 30 23.14 11.69 0.13
N SER A 31 23.22 12.40 1.26
CA SER A 31 22.94 11.84 2.58
C SER A 31 21.51 11.34 2.70
N TYR A 32 20.50 12.05 2.18
CA TYR A 32 19.11 11.58 2.18
C TYR A 32 18.90 10.43 1.21
N ARG A 33 19.43 10.53 -0.01
CA ARG A 33 19.31 9.50 -1.05
C ARG A 33 19.89 8.17 -0.56
N LYS A 34 21.11 8.17 -0.03
CA LYS A 34 21.77 6.97 0.54
C LYS A 34 21.19 6.59 1.89
N GLY A 35 20.81 7.56 2.71
CA GLY A 35 20.29 7.39 4.07
C GLY A 35 18.93 6.68 4.08
N LEU A 36 18.03 7.10 3.19
CA LEU A 36 16.69 6.56 3.04
C LEU A 36 16.59 5.51 1.93
N MET A 37 17.56 5.44 1.01
CA MET A 37 17.48 4.63 -0.20
C MET A 37 16.23 5.00 -1.02
N VAL A 38 16.09 6.30 -1.30
CA VAL A 38 15.00 6.87 -2.10
C VAL A 38 15.60 7.82 -3.12
N GLU A 39 15.14 7.75 -4.36
CA GLU A 39 15.58 8.61 -5.47
C GLU A 39 14.56 9.72 -5.75
N GLU A 40 13.29 9.32 -5.79
CA GLU A 40 12.16 10.18 -6.11
C GLU A 40 10.90 9.65 -5.43
N LYS A 41 9.88 10.49 -5.35
CA LYS A 41 8.56 10.09 -4.87
C LYS A 41 7.43 10.58 -5.77
N SER A 42 6.30 9.89 -5.74
CA SER A 42 5.10 10.31 -6.45
C SER A 42 4.43 11.50 -5.78
N VAL A 43 3.80 12.34 -6.60
CA VAL A 43 3.03 13.51 -6.20
C VAL A 43 1.68 13.42 -6.93
N PRO A 44 0.54 13.49 -6.23
CA PRO A 44 -0.76 13.55 -6.91
C PRO A 44 -0.91 14.89 -7.63
N ALA A 45 -1.64 14.91 -8.74
CA ALA A 45 -2.04 16.15 -9.40
C ALA A 45 -3.01 16.96 -8.50
N LEU A 46 -3.29 18.21 -8.89
CA LEU A 46 -4.16 19.12 -8.11
C LEU A 46 -5.61 18.63 -8.00
N ASP A 47 -6.05 17.84 -8.97
CA ASP A 47 -7.36 17.21 -9.13
C ASP A 47 -7.36 15.73 -8.69
N GLN A 48 -6.28 15.27 -8.05
CA GLN A 48 -6.14 13.89 -7.57
C GLN A 48 -6.12 13.83 -6.04
N ASP A 49 -6.91 12.91 -5.52
CA ASP A 49 -6.97 12.55 -4.11
C ASP A 49 -7.01 11.03 -3.92
N THR A 50 -7.11 10.59 -2.67
CA THR A 50 -7.21 9.18 -2.28
C THR A 50 -8.36 8.45 -2.99
N ILE A 51 -9.53 9.06 -3.18
CA ILE A 51 -10.69 8.43 -3.82
C ILE A 51 -10.41 8.24 -5.31
N THR A 52 -9.92 9.27 -6.01
CA THR A 52 -9.64 9.17 -7.45
C THR A 52 -8.63 8.04 -7.76
N MET A 53 -7.59 7.90 -6.95
CA MET A 53 -6.61 6.83 -7.09
C MET A 53 -7.19 5.46 -6.74
N ALA A 54 -8.03 5.38 -5.70
CA ALA A 54 -8.75 4.17 -5.34
C ALA A 54 -9.68 3.69 -6.47
N VAL A 55 -10.38 4.61 -7.15
CA VAL A 55 -11.23 4.30 -8.31
C VAL A 55 -10.39 3.72 -9.44
N GLU A 56 -9.31 4.38 -9.83
CA GLU A 56 -8.41 3.89 -10.90
C GLU A 56 -7.83 2.50 -10.61
N ALA A 57 -7.37 2.27 -9.37
CA ALA A 57 -6.88 0.95 -8.96
C ALA A 57 -8.01 -0.10 -9.00
N SER A 58 -9.21 0.25 -8.57
CA SER A 58 -10.35 -0.67 -8.52
C SER A 58 -10.90 -1.03 -9.91
N LEU A 59 -10.93 -0.08 -10.84
CA LEU A 59 -11.30 -0.35 -12.25
C LEU A 59 -10.30 -1.32 -12.90
N ARG A 60 -9.00 -1.21 -12.57
CA ARG A 60 -7.97 -2.16 -13.02
C ARG A 60 -8.14 -3.53 -12.39
N ALA A 61 -8.51 -3.58 -11.10
CA ALA A 61 -8.84 -4.82 -10.41
C ALA A 61 -10.06 -5.51 -11.04
N LEU A 62 -11.10 -4.75 -11.38
CA LEU A 62 -12.28 -5.23 -12.09
C LEU A 62 -11.93 -5.78 -13.48
N SER A 63 -11.07 -5.10 -14.23
CA SER A 63 -10.59 -5.58 -15.53
C SER A 63 -9.91 -6.95 -15.43
N ARG A 64 -9.08 -7.18 -14.40
CA ARG A 64 -8.46 -8.49 -14.14
C ARG A 64 -9.43 -9.53 -13.57
N ALA A 65 -10.42 -9.09 -12.79
CA ALA A 65 -11.43 -10.00 -12.23
C ALA A 65 -12.40 -10.51 -13.31
N GLY A 66 -12.80 -9.66 -14.25
CA GLY A 66 -13.79 -10.00 -15.28
C GLY A 66 -15.18 -10.28 -14.70
N ILE A 67 -15.54 -9.63 -13.59
CA ILE A 67 -16.82 -9.79 -12.89
C ILE A 67 -17.74 -8.59 -13.13
N ASN A 68 -19.03 -8.77 -12.86
CA ASN A 68 -19.97 -7.65 -12.81
C ASN A 68 -19.76 -6.87 -11.49
N PRO A 69 -19.51 -5.55 -11.50
CA PRO A 69 -19.33 -4.76 -10.28
C PRO A 69 -20.49 -4.86 -9.28
N LEU A 70 -21.72 -5.10 -9.76
CA LEU A 70 -22.91 -5.30 -8.91
C LEU A 70 -22.84 -6.57 -8.05
N GLU A 71 -21.90 -7.47 -8.30
CA GLU A 71 -21.67 -8.67 -7.47
C GLU A 71 -20.73 -8.40 -6.28
N ILE A 72 -20.16 -7.19 -6.18
CA ILE A 72 -19.33 -6.78 -5.05
C ILE A 72 -20.26 -6.40 -3.88
N GLY A 73 -20.33 -7.27 -2.88
CA GLY A 73 -21.17 -7.04 -1.70
C GLY A 73 -20.50 -6.16 -0.62
N ALA A 74 -19.21 -5.86 -0.73
CA ALA A 74 -18.51 -4.97 0.19
C ALA A 74 -17.41 -4.14 -0.48
N VAL A 75 -17.30 -2.86 -0.14
CA VAL A 75 -16.24 -1.93 -0.58
C VAL A 75 -15.59 -1.29 0.63
N TYR A 76 -14.28 -1.52 0.78
CA TYR A 76 -13.49 -1.05 1.91
C TYR A 76 -12.25 -0.29 1.48
N VAL A 77 -12.07 0.91 2.05
CA VAL A 77 -10.93 1.78 1.74
C VAL A 77 -10.14 2.03 3.01
N GLY A 78 -8.91 1.53 3.05
CA GLY A 78 -7.93 1.87 4.08
C GLY A 78 -7.08 3.07 3.67
N SER A 79 -7.09 4.11 4.50
CA SER A 79 -6.32 5.34 4.28
C SER A 79 -6.04 6.07 5.60
N GLU A 80 -5.10 7.01 5.60
CA GLU A 80 -4.98 8.07 6.62
C GLU A 80 -5.19 9.48 6.03
N SER A 81 -5.57 9.52 4.76
CA SER A 81 -5.77 10.74 3.97
C SER A 81 -7.10 10.70 3.22
N HIS A 82 -8.14 10.19 3.89
CA HIS A 82 -9.52 10.32 3.42
C HIS A 82 -9.83 11.80 3.12
N PRO A 83 -10.40 12.13 1.95
CA PRO A 83 -10.65 13.54 1.57
C PRO A 83 -11.68 14.24 2.47
N TYR A 84 -12.55 13.47 3.13
CA TYR A 84 -13.57 13.97 4.05
C TYR A 84 -13.33 13.35 5.43
N ALA A 85 -13.54 14.15 6.48
CA ALA A 85 -13.46 13.65 7.85
C ALA A 85 -14.64 12.74 8.25
N VAL A 86 -15.84 12.96 7.68
CA VAL A 86 -17.09 12.27 8.11
C VAL A 86 -17.94 11.78 6.92
N LYS A 87 -17.41 11.79 5.70
CA LYS A 87 -18.06 11.16 4.53
C LYS A 87 -17.19 10.01 4.03
N PRO A 88 -17.67 8.76 4.04
CA PRO A 88 -16.86 7.62 3.62
C PRO A 88 -16.41 7.75 2.17
N SER A 89 -15.13 7.59 1.94
CA SER A 89 -14.46 7.45 0.65
C SER A 89 -15.05 6.27 -0.13
N GLY A 90 -15.29 5.15 0.56
CA GLY A 90 -15.89 3.95 -0.01
C GLY A 90 -17.27 4.19 -0.67
N THR A 91 -18.08 5.13 -0.17
CA THR A 91 -19.38 5.44 -0.82
C THR A 91 -19.20 6.04 -2.21
N THR A 92 -18.23 6.94 -2.36
CA THR A 92 -17.90 7.57 -3.65
C THR A 92 -17.25 6.57 -4.59
N LEU A 93 -16.36 5.72 -4.05
CA LEU A 93 -15.72 4.66 -4.81
C LEU A 93 -16.74 3.66 -5.36
N ALA A 94 -17.64 3.16 -4.52
CA ALA A 94 -18.65 2.17 -4.90
C ALA A 94 -19.56 2.68 -6.03
N GLU A 95 -20.02 3.93 -5.93
CA GLU A 95 -20.75 4.60 -7.01
C GLU A 95 -19.91 4.70 -8.29
N ALA A 96 -18.66 5.17 -8.18
CA ALA A 96 -17.79 5.40 -9.33
C ALA A 96 -17.45 4.11 -10.11
N ILE A 97 -17.45 2.95 -9.45
CA ILE A 97 -17.25 1.64 -10.10
C ILE A 97 -18.56 0.90 -10.41
N ALA A 98 -19.71 1.53 -10.18
CA ALA A 98 -21.05 0.96 -10.39
C ALA A 98 -21.32 -0.33 -9.58
N ALA A 99 -20.83 -0.40 -8.33
CA ALA A 99 -21.11 -1.50 -7.41
C ALA A 99 -22.37 -1.26 -6.55
N THR A 100 -22.94 -0.06 -6.56
CA THR A 100 -24.16 0.30 -5.81
C THR A 100 -25.44 -0.25 -6.47
N PRO A 101 -26.54 -0.41 -5.72
CA PRO A 101 -26.75 -0.01 -4.32
C PRO A 101 -26.54 -1.12 -3.29
N GLU A 102 -26.43 -2.39 -3.69
CA GLU A 102 -26.39 -3.55 -2.77
C GLU A 102 -24.97 -3.85 -2.26
N VAL A 103 -24.37 -2.87 -1.60
CA VAL A 103 -22.96 -2.93 -1.19
C VAL A 103 -22.77 -2.41 0.23
N HIS A 104 -22.09 -3.18 1.07
CA HIS A 104 -21.64 -2.76 2.39
C HIS A 104 -20.40 -1.87 2.27
N CYS A 105 -20.31 -0.79 3.04
CA CYS A 105 -19.19 0.16 2.92
C CYS A 105 -18.65 0.56 4.29
N ALA A 106 -17.32 0.65 4.40
CA ALA A 106 -16.62 1.26 5.53
C ALA A 106 -15.26 1.80 5.08
N ASP A 107 -14.83 2.88 5.70
CA ASP A 107 -13.46 3.38 5.60
C ASP A 107 -12.67 2.88 6.82
N PHE A 108 -11.44 2.43 6.61
CA PHE A 108 -10.57 1.90 7.65
C PHE A 108 -9.43 2.89 7.94
N GLU A 109 -9.16 3.07 9.23
CA GLU A 109 -8.03 3.85 9.71
C GLU A 109 -7.21 3.00 10.69
N PHE A 110 -5.95 2.75 10.33
CA PHE A 110 -4.91 2.20 11.20
C PHE A 110 -3.55 2.55 10.57
N ALA A 111 -3.24 3.84 10.49
CA ALA A 111 -2.04 4.35 9.82
C ALA A 111 -1.78 3.58 8.50
N CYS A 112 -0.53 3.18 8.24
CA CYS A 112 -0.16 2.47 7.02
C CYS A 112 -0.66 1.00 6.93
N LYS A 113 -1.26 0.43 7.99
CA LYS A 113 -1.86 -0.92 8.01
C LYS A 113 -3.29 -0.91 7.47
N ALA A 114 -3.95 0.25 7.37
CA ALA A 114 -5.37 0.32 7.03
C ALA A 114 -5.74 -0.44 5.74
N GLY A 115 -4.89 -0.40 4.72
CA GLY A 115 -5.10 -1.15 3.47
C GLY A 115 -5.08 -2.67 3.65
N SER A 116 -4.19 -3.20 4.51
CA SER A 116 -4.16 -4.63 4.81
C SER A 116 -5.28 -5.07 5.75
N GLU A 117 -5.76 -4.18 6.63
CA GLU A 117 -6.97 -4.42 7.42
C GLU A 117 -8.18 -4.60 6.51
N ALA A 118 -8.36 -3.70 5.53
CA ALA A 118 -9.40 -3.84 4.52
C ALA A 118 -9.29 -5.18 3.76
N MET A 119 -8.08 -5.62 3.42
CA MET A 119 -7.84 -6.92 2.77
C MET A 119 -8.24 -8.09 3.68
N PHE A 120 -7.88 -8.04 4.97
CA PHE A 120 -8.23 -9.08 5.94
C PHE A 120 -9.76 -9.20 6.08
N VAL A 121 -10.46 -8.08 6.30
CA VAL A 121 -11.92 -8.08 6.46
C VAL A 121 -12.62 -8.56 5.18
N ALA A 122 -12.22 -8.05 4.01
CA ALA A 122 -12.77 -8.48 2.73
C ALA A 122 -12.58 -9.98 2.50
N LEU A 123 -11.39 -10.52 2.81
CA LEU A 123 -11.10 -11.94 2.71
C LEU A 123 -12.00 -12.78 3.63
N GLN A 124 -12.20 -12.35 4.88
CA GLN A 124 -13.05 -13.08 5.82
C GLN A 124 -14.53 -13.09 5.39
N LEU A 125 -15.05 -12.00 4.83
CA LEU A 125 -16.43 -11.94 4.35
C LEU A 125 -16.71 -12.92 3.22
N VAL A 126 -15.78 -13.04 2.25
CA VAL A 126 -15.94 -14.02 1.17
C VAL A 126 -15.68 -15.45 1.63
N GLN A 127 -14.74 -15.64 2.57
CA GLN A 127 -14.42 -16.96 3.12
C GLN A 127 -15.58 -17.56 3.93
N THR A 128 -16.35 -16.72 4.63
CA THR A 128 -17.55 -17.15 5.38
C THR A 128 -18.78 -17.33 4.49
N GLY A 129 -18.72 -16.90 3.22
CA GLY A 129 -19.86 -16.91 2.30
C GLY A 129 -20.85 -15.76 2.53
N SER A 130 -20.49 -14.76 3.35
CA SER A 130 -21.34 -13.58 3.59
C SER A 130 -21.43 -12.67 2.37
N MET A 131 -20.38 -12.65 1.54
CA MET A 131 -20.31 -11.90 0.29
C MET A 131 -19.75 -12.79 -0.83
N LYS A 132 -20.25 -12.63 -2.07
CA LYS A 132 -19.67 -13.31 -3.24
C LYS A 132 -18.29 -12.74 -3.58
N TYR A 133 -18.22 -11.42 -3.69
CA TYR A 133 -16.98 -10.66 -3.84
C TYR A 133 -16.93 -9.50 -2.86
N ALA A 134 -15.71 -9.14 -2.45
CA ALA A 134 -15.46 -7.97 -1.60
C ALA A 134 -14.22 -7.22 -2.11
N LEU A 135 -14.31 -5.90 -2.25
CA LEU A 135 -13.24 -5.02 -2.68
C LEU A 135 -12.52 -4.41 -1.47
N ALA A 136 -11.21 -4.61 -1.41
CA ALA A 136 -10.33 -3.95 -0.46
C ALA A 136 -9.35 -3.02 -1.20
N VAL A 137 -9.20 -1.79 -0.71
CA VAL A 137 -8.30 -0.79 -1.26
C VAL A 137 -7.40 -0.22 -0.18
N GLY A 138 -6.09 -0.16 -0.46
CA GLY A 138 -5.14 0.64 0.31
C GLY A 138 -4.70 1.83 -0.53
N ALA A 139 -4.97 3.05 -0.07
CA ALA A 139 -4.67 4.26 -0.83
C ALA A 139 -4.32 5.43 0.09
N ASP A 140 -3.37 6.26 -0.33
CA ASP A 140 -3.06 7.50 0.38
C ASP A 140 -2.51 8.58 -0.54
N THR A 141 -2.80 9.82 -0.18
CA THR A 141 -2.00 11.00 -0.52
C THR A 141 -1.26 11.49 0.73
N SER A 142 -0.24 10.74 1.13
CA SER A 142 0.47 10.91 2.40
C SER A 142 1.02 12.34 2.61
N GLN A 143 1.06 12.78 3.86
CA GLN A 143 1.56 14.11 4.24
C GLN A 143 2.91 14.02 4.96
N GLY A 144 3.93 14.68 4.40
CA GLY A 144 5.22 14.91 5.09
C GLY A 144 5.38 16.40 5.42
N ALA A 145 5.73 16.71 6.67
CA ALA A 145 5.93 18.09 7.12
C ALA A 145 7.10 18.76 6.35
N PRO A 146 6.94 20.01 5.88
CA PRO A 146 8.03 20.81 5.32
C PRO A 146 9.27 20.78 6.23
N GLY A 147 10.41 20.34 5.70
CA GLY A 147 11.69 20.31 6.42
C GLY A 147 11.91 19.07 7.29
N ASP A 148 10.92 18.17 7.39
CA ASP A 148 11.05 16.88 8.07
C ASP A 148 11.55 15.77 7.12
N ALA A 149 12.20 14.74 7.66
CA ALA A 149 12.68 13.61 6.88
C ALA A 149 11.56 12.84 6.15
N LEU A 150 10.34 12.82 6.69
CA LEU A 150 9.16 12.23 6.04
C LEU A 150 8.81 12.95 4.74
N GLU A 151 9.21 14.21 4.56
CA GLU A 151 8.99 14.92 3.30
C GLU A 151 9.68 14.23 2.12
N TYR A 152 10.78 13.49 2.33
CA TYR A 152 11.47 12.79 1.26
C TYR A 152 10.77 11.50 0.81
N THR A 153 9.88 10.94 1.65
CA THR A 153 9.24 9.64 1.37
C THR A 153 7.73 9.73 1.25
N ALA A 154 7.04 10.65 1.93
CA ALA A 154 5.57 10.76 1.92
C ALA A 154 5.03 11.03 0.51
N SER A 155 4.31 10.08 -0.06
CA SER A 155 3.96 10.02 -1.47
C SER A 155 2.50 9.64 -1.70
N ALA A 156 2.11 9.35 -2.95
CA ALA A 156 0.74 9.01 -3.31
C ALA A 156 0.62 7.77 -4.20
N GLY A 157 -0.40 6.95 -3.93
CA GLY A 157 -0.72 5.78 -4.75
C GLY A 157 -1.84 4.96 -4.14
N ALA A 158 -2.34 3.99 -4.90
CA ALA A 158 -3.41 3.10 -4.48
C ALA A 158 -3.22 1.70 -5.06
N ALA A 159 -3.60 0.68 -4.29
CA ALA A 159 -3.77 -0.68 -4.77
C ALA A 159 -5.12 -1.23 -4.32
N ALA A 160 -5.76 -2.00 -5.19
CA ALA A 160 -7.08 -2.57 -5.00
C ALA A 160 -7.05 -4.08 -5.24
N PHE A 161 -7.79 -4.83 -4.43
CA PHE A 161 -7.91 -6.27 -4.50
C PHE A 161 -9.38 -6.68 -4.36
N ILE A 162 -9.88 -7.42 -5.34
CA ILE A 162 -11.19 -8.06 -5.28
C ILE A 162 -10.97 -9.46 -4.73
N MET A 163 -11.54 -9.73 -3.56
CA MET A 163 -11.52 -11.04 -2.91
C MET A 163 -12.73 -11.86 -3.35
N GLY A 164 -12.59 -13.19 -3.40
CA GLY A 164 -13.66 -14.15 -3.69
C GLY A 164 -13.26 -15.57 -3.33
N THR A 165 -14.05 -16.55 -3.77
CA THR A 165 -13.82 -17.99 -3.55
C THR A 165 -13.69 -18.81 -4.84
N GLU A 166 -14.02 -18.20 -5.98
CA GLU A 166 -13.96 -18.80 -7.32
C GLU A 166 -13.07 -17.96 -8.24
N ASN A 167 -12.50 -18.57 -9.29
CA ASN A 167 -11.66 -17.88 -10.28
C ASN A 167 -10.52 -17.08 -9.63
N LEU A 168 -9.88 -17.68 -8.64
CA LEU A 168 -8.79 -17.07 -7.87
C LEU A 168 -7.54 -16.98 -8.74
N LEU A 169 -6.86 -15.84 -8.73
CA LEU A 169 -5.49 -15.69 -9.24
C LEU A 169 -4.44 -15.97 -8.16
N ALA A 170 -4.82 -15.83 -6.89
CA ALA A 170 -4.01 -16.25 -5.74
C ALA A 170 -4.92 -16.66 -4.57
N THR A 171 -4.60 -17.75 -3.89
CA THR A 171 -5.28 -18.20 -2.66
C THR A 171 -4.58 -17.63 -1.43
N CYS A 172 -5.33 -17.27 -0.39
CA CYS A 172 -4.75 -16.97 0.91
C CYS A 172 -4.60 -18.28 1.70
N GLU A 173 -3.36 -18.72 1.92
CA GLU A 173 -3.09 -19.94 2.69
C GLU A 173 -3.14 -19.67 4.20
N HIS A 174 -2.54 -18.54 4.61
CA HIS A 174 -2.48 -18.14 6.01
C HIS A 174 -2.52 -16.62 6.16
N THR A 175 -3.10 -16.18 7.27
CA THR A 175 -3.00 -14.80 7.76
C THR A 175 -2.77 -14.78 9.27
N TYR A 176 -2.13 -13.72 9.75
CA TYR A 176 -1.83 -13.47 11.16
C TYR A 176 -1.76 -11.95 11.40
N SER A 177 -2.05 -11.50 12.62
CA SER A 177 -1.88 -10.09 12.99
C SER A 177 -1.16 -9.98 14.34
N PHE A 178 -0.28 -8.99 14.47
CA PHE A 178 0.45 -8.69 15.70
C PHE A 178 0.31 -7.21 16.02
N MET A 179 -0.25 -6.87 17.20
CA MET A 179 -0.52 -5.48 17.59
C MET A 179 -0.19 -5.20 19.05
N THR A 180 0.24 -3.96 19.33
CA THR A 180 0.37 -3.40 20.68
C THR A 180 0.04 -1.91 20.67
N ASP A 181 -0.24 -1.30 21.81
CA ASP A 181 -0.27 0.16 21.92
C ASP A 181 1.18 0.68 21.95
N THR A 182 1.59 1.36 20.87
CA THR A 182 2.94 1.91 20.69
C THR A 182 2.84 3.31 20.08
N PRO A 183 3.14 4.38 20.84
CA PRO A 183 3.00 5.76 20.36
C PRO A 183 4.22 6.19 19.53
N ASP A 184 4.42 5.58 18.37
CA ASP A 184 5.59 5.85 17.52
C ASP A 184 5.36 6.95 16.47
N PHE A 185 4.16 7.01 15.89
CA PHE A 185 3.73 8.02 14.93
C PHE A 185 2.21 8.22 15.04
N TRP A 186 1.76 9.47 15.01
CA TRP A 186 0.35 9.83 15.13
C TRP A 186 0.06 11.19 14.49
N ARG A 187 -1.20 11.45 14.16
CA ARG A 187 -1.71 12.78 13.80
C ARG A 187 -2.91 13.10 14.68
N ARG A 188 -2.83 14.21 15.42
CA ARG A 188 -3.98 14.70 16.21
C ARG A 188 -5.00 15.34 15.28
N GLU A 189 -6.27 15.32 15.69
CA GLU A 189 -7.33 16.03 15.01
C GLU A 189 -6.95 17.50 14.77
N HIS A 190 -7.34 18.04 13.61
CA HIS A 190 -6.99 19.38 13.11
C HIS A 190 -5.50 19.66 12.83
N GLN A 191 -4.58 18.75 13.13
CA GLN A 191 -3.18 18.91 12.71
C GLN A 191 -3.02 18.50 11.26
N PHE A 192 -2.34 19.34 10.46
CA PHE A 192 -2.12 19.04 9.05
C PHE A 192 -1.04 17.96 8.85
N TYR A 193 -0.02 17.94 9.71
CA TYR A 193 1.09 17.01 9.64
C TYR A 193 1.15 16.11 10.89
N PRO A 194 1.63 14.87 10.73
CA PRO A 194 1.83 13.95 11.85
C PRO A 194 3.04 14.35 12.72
N GLN A 195 3.13 13.74 13.90
CA GLN A 195 4.29 13.75 14.79
C GLN A 195 4.82 12.32 14.94
N HIS A 196 6.10 12.17 15.30
CA HIS A 196 6.71 10.87 15.49
C HIS A 196 7.84 10.87 16.53
N GLY A 197 8.12 9.71 17.13
CA GLY A 197 9.17 9.50 18.13
C GLY A 197 10.59 9.38 17.56
N GLY A 198 10.84 9.91 16.35
CA GLY A 198 12.15 9.82 15.68
C GLY A 198 12.65 8.37 15.57
N ARG A 199 13.78 8.06 16.21
CA ARG A 199 14.38 6.70 16.21
C ARG A 199 13.47 5.63 16.82
N PHE A 200 12.50 6.01 17.65
CA PHE A 200 11.54 5.10 18.27
C PHE A 200 10.61 4.41 17.24
N THR A 201 10.46 4.97 16.03
CA THR A 201 9.72 4.32 14.93
C THR A 201 10.43 3.08 14.36
N GLY A 202 11.72 2.90 14.67
CA GLY A 202 12.54 1.78 14.21
C GLY A 202 12.35 0.50 15.03
N GLU A 203 13.32 0.18 15.91
CA GLU A 203 13.33 -1.10 16.65
C GLU A 203 12.07 -1.33 17.49
N PRO A 204 11.64 -0.38 18.34
CA PRO A 204 10.54 -0.61 19.28
C PRO A 204 9.17 -0.74 18.59
N ALA A 205 9.07 -0.29 17.34
CA ALA A 205 7.82 -0.15 16.61
C ALA A 205 7.87 -0.98 15.32
N TYR A 206 8.34 -0.43 14.19
CA TYR A 206 8.36 -1.12 12.89
C TYR A 206 8.98 -2.54 12.95
N PHE A 207 10.20 -2.67 13.47
CA PHE A 207 10.89 -3.97 13.43
C PHE A 207 10.23 -4.98 14.38
N LYS A 208 9.92 -4.58 15.63
CA LYS A 208 9.20 -5.43 16.60
C LYS A 208 7.91 -6.02 16.02
N HIS A 209 7.07 -5.21 15.38
CA HIS A 209 5.75 -5.66 14.93
C HIS A 209 5.84 -6.50 13.66
N ILE A 210 6.69 -6.13 12.69
CA ILE A 210 6.87 -6.94 11.48
C ILE A 210 7.55 -8.27 11.80
N THR A 211 8.59 -8.31 12.65
CA THR A 211 9.20 -9.59 13.00
C THR A 211 8.25 -10.44 13.85
N GLY A 212 7.55 -9.86 14.82
CA GLY A 212 6.55 -10.57 15.63
C GLY A 212 5.44 -11.19 14.77
N CYS A 213 4.90 -10.43 13.80
CA CYS A 213 3.92 -10.97 12.86
C CYS A 213 4.54 -12.01 11.90
N GLY A 214 5.72 -11.73 11.38
CA GLY A 214 6.39 -12.56 10.37
C GLY A 214 6.82 -13.91 10.91
N GLU A 215 7.45 -13.94 12.08
CA GLU A 215 7.88 -15.17 12.76
C GLU A 215 6.66 -16.03 13.13
N ALA A 216 5.60 -15.43 13.68
CA ALA A 216 4.38 -16.15 14.02
C ALA A 216 3.68 -16.72 12.78
N LEU A 217 3.67 -15.99 11.65
CA LEU A 217 3.10 -16.47 10.40
C LEU A 217 3.91 -17.62 9.79
N LEU A 218 5.24 -17.51 9.78
CA LEU A 218 6.14 -18.59 9.37
C LEU A 218 5.92 -19.84 10.23
N GLN A 219 5.91 -19.68 11.56
CA GLN A 219 5.64 -20.76 12.50
C GLN A 219 4.27 -21.41 12.26
N LYS A 220 3.22 -20.61 12.09
CA LYS A 220 1.85 -21.09 11.83
C LYS A 220 1.76 -21.90 10.53
N SER A 221 2.49 -21.49 9.49
CA SER A 221 2.51 -22.18 8.20
C SER A 221 3.41 -23.41 8.15
N GLY A 222 4.42 -23.50 9.05
CA GLY A 222 5.48 -24.50 8.99
C GLY A 222 6.47 -24.29 7.83
N LEU A 223 6.35 -23.20 7.07
CA LEU A 223 7.22 -22.85 5.95
C LEU A 223 8.44 -22.07 6.43
N LYS A 224 9.48 -22.09 5.59
CA LYS A 224 10.71 -21.33 5.76
C LYS A 224 10.78 -20.20 4.75
N PRO A 225 11.53 -19.12 5.02
CA PRO A 225 11.70 -18.01 4.08
C PRO A 225 12.13 -18.43 2.66
N GLN A 226 12.90 -19.52 2.53
CA GLN A 226 13.37 -20.05 1.25
C GLN A 226 12.27 -20.73 0.41
N ASP A 227 11.13 -21.07 1.01
CA ASP A 227 9.99 -21.67 0.30
C ASP A 227 9.19 -20.62 -0.50
N PHE A 228 9.41 -19.33 -0.22
CA PHE A 228 8.72 -18.24 -0.90
C PHE A 228 9.51 -17.75 -2.11
N ALA A 229 8.82 -17.51 -3.21
CA ALA A 229 9.42 -16.87 -4.38
C ALA A 229 9.64 -15.36 -4.13
N TYR A 230 8.71 -14.73 -3.40
CA TYR A 230 8.72 -13.29 -3.15
C TYR A 230 8.34 -12.94 -1.72
N ALA A 231 8.83 -11.80 -1.26
CA ALA A 231 8.43 -11.18 -0.01
C ALA A 231 8.20 -9.68 -0.17
N VAL A 232 7.17 -9.14 0.48
CA VAL A 232 6.92 -7.70 0.57
C VAL A 232 6.67 -7.31 2.01
N PHE A 233 7.39 -6.28 2.44
CA PHE A 233 7.24 -5.68 3.77
C PHE A 233 6.78 -4.23 3.60
N HIS A 234 6.17 -3.66 4.65
CA HIS A 234 5.91 -2.22 4.65
C HIS A 234 7.20 -1.43 4.38
N GLN A 235 7.12 -0.37 3.58
CA GLN A 235 8.29 0.30 3.02
C GLN A 235 8.24 1.82 3.29
N PRO A 236 8.52 2.25 4.54
CA PRO A 236 8.56 3.67 4.88
C PRO A 236 9.76 4.40 4.23
N ASN A 237 10.77 3.61 3.85
CA ASN A 237 11.96 3.96 3.09
C ASN A 237 12.48 2.68 2.40
N GLY A 238 13.54 2.77 1.59
CA GLY A 238 14.08 1.60 0.89
C GLY A 238 14.90 0.64 1.77
N LYS A 239 15.39 1.07 2.93
CA LYS A 239 16.27 0.26 3.80
C LYS A 239 15.53 -0.68 4.74
N PHE A 240 14.46 -0.19 5.35
CA PHE A 240 13.69 -0.91 6.36
C PHE A 240 13.15 -2.26 5.88
N PRO A 241 12.50 -2.36 4.70
CA PRO A 241 12.02 -3.65 4.18
C PRO A 241 13.16 -4.65 3.92
N ILE A 242 14.29 -4.20 3.37
CA ILE A 242 15.46 -5.06 3.15
C ILE A 242 16.02 -5.57 4.49
N ARG A 243 16.11 -4.68 5.49
CA ARG A 243 16.64 -5.01 6.81
C ARG A 243 15.75 -6.03 7.51
N VAL A 244 14.44 -5.80 7.59
CA VAL A 244 13.53 -6.71 8.27
C VAL A 244 13.38 -8.04 7.53
N GLY A 245 13.41 -8.02 6.19
CA GLY A 245 13.47 -9.24 5.40
C GLY A 245 14.69 -10.10 5.74
N ARG A 246 15.87 -9.49 5.89
CA ARG A 246 17.07 -10.21 6.35
C ARG A 246 16.92 -10.77 7.77
N MET A 247 16.32 -10.01 8.69
CA MET A 247 16.06 -10.48 10.07
C MET A 247 15.17 -11.73 10.06
N LEU A 248 14.19 -11.78 9.15
CA LEU A 248 13.30 -12.92 8.96
C LEU A 248 13.89 -14.02 8.05
N GLY A 249 15.08 -13.85 7.49
CA GLY A 249 15.76 -14.85 6.66
C GLY A 249 15.47 -14.80 5.15
N PHE A 250 14.79 -13.74 4.66
CA PHE A 250 14.58 -13.51 3.23
C PHE A 250 15.79 -12.84 2.56
N SER A 251 16.02 -13.16 1.30
CA SER A 251 17.05 -12.56 0.47
C SER A 251 16.60 -11.21 -0.12
N LYS A 252 17.54 -10.41 -0.61
CA LYS A 252 17.23 -9.15 -1.29
C LYS A 252 16.46 -9.41 -2.59
N GLU A 253 16.77 -10.50 -3.28
CA GLU A 253 16.17 -10.89 -4.54
C GLU A 253 14.67 -11.14 -4.37
N GLN A 254 14.28 -11.88 -3.34
CA GLN A 254 12.87 -12.13 -2.98
C GLN A 254 12.09 -10.83 -2.73
N ILE A 255 12.77 -9.79 -2.22
CA ILE A 255 12.14 -8.51 -1.85
C ILE A 255 12.11 -7.53 -3.02
N SER A 256 13.05 -7.64 -3.96
CA SER A 256 13.33 -6.61 -4.96
C SER A 256 12.12 -6.24 -5.83
N GLN A 257 11.30 -7.23 -6.21
CA GLN A 257 10.13 -7.02 -7.06
C GLN A 257 9.06 -6.13 -6.39
N GLY A 258 8.85 -6.28 -5.07
CA GLY A 258 7.87 -5.51 -4.30
C GLY A 258 8.42 -4.24 -3.67
N LEU A 259 9.72 -3.95 -3.84
CA LEU A 259 10.40 -2.79 -3.26
C LEU A 259 10.24 -1.56 -4.18
N LEU A 260 9.19 -0.80 -3.97
CA LEU A 260 8.79 0.34 -4.80
C LEU A 260 9.19 1.69 -4.20
N CYS A 261 9.32 1.78 -2.88
CA CYS A 261 9.61 3.02 -2.14
C CYS A 261 10.82 3.80 -2.71
N PRO A 262 11.91 3.16 -3.18
CA PRO A 262 13.00 3.91 -3.80
C PRO A 262 12.60 4.78 -5.00
N ARG A 263 11.52 4.40 -5.71
CA ARG A 263 11.07 5.00 -6.98
C ARG A 263 9.75 5.76 -6.88
N ILE A 264 8.94 5.49 -5.86
CA ILE A 264 7.65 6.16 -5.67
C ILE A 264 7.45 6.75 -4.28
N GLY A 265 8.32 6.49 -3.32
CA GLY A 265 8.14 6.88 -1.92
C GLY A 265 7.22 5.93 -1.14
N ASN A 266 6.94 6.29 0.11
CA ASN A 266 5.99 5.61 0.97
C ASN A 266 4.57 6.07 0.64
N THR A 267 3.74 5.17 0.12
CA THR A 267 2.31 5.37 -0.16
C THR A 267 1.41 4.89 0.98
N TYR A 268 2.00 4.75 2.18
CA TYR A 268 1.29 4.50 3.43
C TYR A 268 0.39 3.26 3.37
N SER A 269 -0.94 3.41 3.41
CA SER A 269 -1.89 2.29 3.35
C SER A 269 -1.80 1.53 2.03
N GLY A 270 -1.31 2.17 0.96
CA GLY A 270 -1.01 1.54 -0.32
C GLY A 270 0.40 0.91 -0.41
N SER A 271 1.25 1.03 0.60
CA SER A 271 2.69 0.72 0.53
C SER A 271 3.00 -0.77 0.34
N SER A 272 2.52 -1.63 1.24
CA SER A 272 2.62 -3.09 1.08
C SER A 272 1.68 -3.61 -0.02
N PRO A 273 0.40 -3.13 -0.11
CA PRO A 273 -0.51 -3.45 -1.22
C PRO A 273 0.08 -3.25 -2.63
N LEU A 274 0.70 -2.10 -2.92
CA LEU A 274 1.34 -1.86 -4.22
C LEU A 274 2.53 -2.79 -4.47
N GLY A 275 3.32 -3.08 -3.43
CA GLY A 275 4.39 -4.07 -3.55
C GLY A 275 3.85 -5.47 -3.92
N LEU A 276 2.70 -5.86 -3.38
CA LEU A 276 2.01 -7.10 -3.76
C LEU A 276 1.54 -7.07 -5.21
N THR A 277 1.00 -5.95 -5.72
CA THR A 277 0.59 -5.88 -7.15
C THR A 277 1.80 -6.04 -8.07
N ALA A 278 2.93 -5.41 -7.74
CA ALA A 278 4.17 -5.57 -8.50
C ALA A 278 4.70 -7.01 -8.49
N ILE A 279 4.53 -7.74 -7.38
CA ILE A 279 4.88 -9.16 -7.29
C ILE A 279 3.95 -10.01 -8.17
N LEU A 280 2.63 -9.78 -8.11
CA LEU A 280 1.66 -10.54 -8.92
C LEU A 280 1.86 -10.33 -10.43
N ASP A 281 2.41 -9.19 -10.84
CA ASP A 281 2.81 -8.91 -12.23
C ASP A 281 4.00 -9.78 -12.70
N ALA A 282 4.76 -10.40 -11.80
CA ALA A 282 5.95 -11.21 -12.13
C ALA A 282 5.85 -12.68 -11.70
N ALA A 283 5.05 -12.97 -10.67
CA ALA A 283 4.96 -14.29 -10.06
C ALA A 283 4.36 -15.34 -10.99
N LYS A 284 4.77 -16.59 -10.84
CA LYS A 284 4.34 -17.73 -11.65
C LYS A 284 3.32 -18.58 -10.90
N PRO A 285 2.51 -19.39 -11.60
CA PRO A 285 1.66 -20.39 -10.95
C PRO A 285 2.47 -21.27 -9.97
N GLY A 286 1.94 -21.44 -8.77
CA GLY A 286 2.58 -22.19 -7.68
C GLY A 286 3.48 -21.37 -6.76
N ASP A 287 3.90 -20.16 -7.16
CA ASP A 287 4.75 -19.31 -6.33
C ASP A 287 4.05 -18.94 -5.00
N LEU A 288 4.81 -19.04 -3.91
CA LEU A 288 4.40 -18.53 -2.60
C LEU A 288 4.93 -17.11 -2.42
N VAL A 289 4.05 -16.22 -1.97
CA VAL A 289 4.33 -14.80 -1.70
C VAL A 289 4.07 -14.49 -0.24
N PHE A 290 5.10 -13.97 0.43
CA PHE A 290 5.01 -13.54 1.83
C PHE A 290 4.78 -12.03 1.91
N MET A 291 3.72 -11.59 2.58
CA MET A 291 3.44 -10.17 2.79
C MET A 291 3.30 -9.88 4.27
N VAL A 292 3.98 -8.84 4.77
CA VAL A 292 3.73 -8.29 6.11
C VAL A 292 3.64 -6.76 6.04
N SER A 293 2.48 -6.21 6.39
CA SER A 293 2.25 -4.77 6.48
C SER A 293 2.70 -4.23 7.85
N TYR A 294 2.65 -2.91 8.01
CA TYR A 294 2.85 -2.25 9.28
C TYR A 294 2.07 -0.94 9.28
N GLY A 295 1.52 -0.60 10.44
CA GLY A 295 0.92 0.69 10.73
C GLY A 295 1.33 1.10 12.12
N SER A 296 1.75 2.35 12.27
CA SER A 296 2.07 2.96 13.56
C SER A 296 0.85 3.02 14.48
N GLY A 297 1.09 3.03 15.80
CA GLY A 297 0.06 2.95 16.84
C GLY A 297 0.03 1.71 17.74
N ALA A 298 0.48 0.49 17.41
CA ALA A 298 1.06 -0.04 16.18
C ALA A 298 0.65 -1.51 15.95
N GLY A 299 0.65 -1.95 14.70
CA GLY A 299 0.35 -3.33 14.34
C GLY A 299 0.79 -3.73 12.94
N SER A 300 0.78 -5.03 12.67
CA SER A 300 1.17 -5.64 11.40
C SER A 300 0.19 -6.74 11.02
N ASP A 301 -0.21 -6.79 9.74
CA ASP A 301 -0.92 -7.92 9.17
C ASP A 301 -0.01 -8.70 8.23
N GLY A 302 -0.02 -10.01 8.38
CA GLY A 302 0.71 -10.95 7.55
C GLY A 302 -0.22 -11.79 6.69
N PHE A 303 0.21 -12.07 5.46
CA PHE A 303 -0.48 -12.94 4.51
C PHE A 303 0.52 -13.84 3.80
N ILE A 304 0.14 -15.10 3.60
CA ILE A 304 0.79 -16.02 2.67
C ILE A 304 -0.17 -16.24 1.51
N TRP A 305 0.25 -15.82 0.32
CA TRP A 305 -0.48 -16.03 -0.91
C TRP A 305 0.17 -17.14 -1.72
N LYS A 306 -0.64 -18.01 -2.33
CA LYS A 306 -0.19 -18.95 -3.34
C LYS A 306 -0.78 -18.58 -4.69
N VAL A 307 0.08 -18.30 -5.66
CA VAL A 307 -0.33 -17.90 -7.01
C VAL A 307 -0.87 -19.12 -7.76
N THR A 308 -1.94 -18.92 -8.53
CA THR A 308 -2.61 -19.99 -9.30
C THR A 308 -2.35 -19.81 -10.79
N GLU A 309 -2.73 -20.80 -11.60
CA GLU A 309 -2.68 -20.76 -13.07
C GLU A 309 -3.40 -19.54 -13.68
N ARG A 310 -4.46 -19.04 -13.02
CA ARG A 310 -5.27 -17.95 -13.59
C ARG A 310 -4.50 -16.64 -13.73
N ILE A 311 -3.39 -16.46 -12.99
CA ILE A 311 -2.59 -15.23 -13.09
C ILE A 311 -2.14 -14.95 -14.53
N GLU A 312 -1.77 -15.99 -15.29
CA GLU A 312 -1.26 -15.82 -16.65
C GLU A 312 -2.32 -15.33 -17.63
N GLN A 313 -3.59 -15.62 -17.34
CA GLN A 313 -4.73 -15.25 -18.18
C GLN A 313 -5.13 -13.79 -17.99
N VAL A 314 -4.96 -13.24 -16.78
CA VAL A 314 -5.54 -11.95 -16.40
C VAL A 314 -4.52 -10.86 -16.11
N ARG A 315 -3.23 -11.21 -15.93
CA ARG A 315 -2.17 -10.25 -15.59
C ARG A 315 -2.16 -9.04 -16.52
N ASN A 316 -2.28 -9.27 -17.82
CA ASN A 316 -2.19 -8.24 -18.86
C ASN A 316 -3.54 -7.56 -19.19
N ALA A 317 -4.62 -7.87 -18.48
CA ALA A 317 -5.92 -7.19 -18.66
C ALA A 317 -5.94 -5.75 -18.11
N ALA A 318 -4.88 -5.34 -17.41
CA ALA A 318 -4.64 -3.97 -16.97
C ALA A 318 -3.13 -3.67 -16.93
N PRO A 319 -2.71 -2.40 -16.88
CA PRO A 319 -1.29 -2.04 -16.83
C PRO A 319 -0.56 -2.67 -15.64
N LEU A 320 0.70 -3.06 -15.86
CA LEU A 320 1.56 -3.61 -14.82
C LEU A 320 2.11 -2.48 -13.94
N THR A 321 2.35 -2.78 -12.67
CA THR A 321 2.77 -1.82 -11.64
C THR A 321 4.09 -1.17 -12.01
N TRP A 322 5.08 -1.95 -12.44
CA TRP A 322 6.37 -1.42 -12.87
C TRP A 322 6.30 -0.65 -14.19
N ASP A 323 5.35 -0.96 -15.07
CA ASP A 323 5.12 -0.18 -16.30
C ASP A 323 4.53 1.19 -15.98
N ILE A 324 3.59 1.26 -15.03
CA ILE A 324 3.07 2.53 -14.51
C ILE A 324 4.20 3.36 -13.88
N ILE A 325 5.08 2.72 -13.11
CA ILE A 325 6.20 3.41 -12.44
C ILE A 325 7.23 3.90 -13.45
N ASN A 326 7.53 3.13 -14.50
CA ASN A 326 8.55 3.46 -15.49
C ASN A 326 8.01 4.23 -16.71
N GLY A 327 6.70 4.43 -16.80
CA GLY A 327 6.04 5.21 -17.85
C GLY A 327 6.33 6.72 -17.79
N GLU A 328 5.43 7.52 -18.35
CA GLU A 328 5.60 8.98 -18.40
C GLU A 328 5.66 9.61 -16.99
N LYS A 329 6.73 10.37 -16.74
CA LYS A 329 6.98 11.08 -15.48
C LYS A 329 7.10 12.57 -15.70
N ASN A 330 6.38 13.33 -14.89
CA ASN A 330 6.46 14.79 -14.87
C ASN A 330 7.15 15.26 -13.59
N TYR A 331 8.40 15.66 -13.71
CA TYR A 331 9.18 16.13 -12.56
C TYR A 331 8.77 17.56 -12.16
N LEU A 332 8.53 17.74 -10.86
CA LEU A 332 8.23 19.02 -10.24
C LEU A 332 9.46 19.55 -9.50
N ASP A 333 9.65 20.87 -9.54
CA ASP A 333 10.47 21.57 -8.55
C ASP A 333 9.72 21.68 -7.21
N TYR A 334 10.42 22.16 -6.17
CA TYR A 334 9.82 22.30 -4.84
C TYR A 334 8.65 23.30 -4.80
N GLY A 335 8.69 24.36 -5.61
CA GLY A 335 7.63 25.39 -5.65
C GLY A 335 6.31 24.83 -6.17
N LEU A 336 6.36 24.11 -7.30
CA LEU A 336 5.21 23.41 -7.87
C LEU A 336 4.74 22.27 -6.97
N TYR A 337 5.66 21.47 -6.41
CA TYR A 337 5.32 20.43 -5.43
C TYR A 337 4.56 21.00 -4.23
N SER A 338 5.06 22.09 -3.65
CA SER A 338 4.43 22.76 -2.51
C SER A 338 3.06 23.33 -2.86
N LYS A 339 2.90 23.86 -4.07
CA LYS A 339 1.59 24.28 -4.60
C LYS A 339 0.63 23.08 -4.73
N TYR A 340 1.08 21.98 -5.31
CA TYR A 340 0.27 20.78 -5.58
C TYR A 340 -0.18 20.11 -4.27
N ARG A 341 0.72 20.07 -3.28
CA ARG A 341 0.43 19.52 -1.95
C ARG A 341 -0.20 20.51 -0.99
N ARG A 342 -0.60 21.70 -1.47
CA ARG A 342 -1.25 22.75 -0.67
C ARG A 342 -0.47 23.15 0.59
N LYS A 343 0.87 23.17 0.49
CA LYS A 343 1.79 23.53 1.58
C LYS A 343 1.97 25.04 1.74
N ILE A 344 1.53 25.82 0.74
CA ILE A 344 1.66 27.27 0.71
C ILE A 344 0.44 27.88 1.39
N ILE A 345 0.66 28.57 2.52
CA ILE A 345 -0.37 29.36 3.19
C ILE A 345 -0.63 30.60 2.33
N LYS A 346 -1.87 30.79 1.89
CA LYS A 346 -2.32 32.00 1.19
C LYS A 346 -3.05 32.91 2.18
N ASN A 347 -2.77 34.20 2.13
CA ASN A 347 -3.65 35.20 2.74
C ASN A 347 -4.91 35.25 1.88
N ASN A 348 -5.99 34.61 2.34
CA ASN A 348 -7.31 34.75 1.73
C ASN A 348 -8.08 35.86 2.43
#